data_AF-A0A0E2BLC5-F1
#
_entry.id   AF-A0A0E2BLC5-F1
#
_cell.length_a   1.000
_cell.length_b   1.000
_cell.length_c   1.000
_cell.angle_alpha   90.00
_cell.angle_beta   90.00
_cell.angle_gamma   90.00
#
_symmetry.space_group_name_H-M   'P 1'
#
loop_
_entity.id
_entity.type
_entity.pdbx_description
1 polymer ?
#
loop_
_entity_poly.entity_id
_entity_poly.type
_entity_poly.pdbx_seq_one_letter_code
_entity_poly.pdbx_strand_id
1 'polypeptide(L)'
;MNPIFYNYFLSLEEFLSYLKNDRFCGSGLISTPAQKEPYFSETDRKANLELKQDRLFILLKGKENSKSFSISLNLTGTNSKEKSKLELLPDYLHYENGEEKFSVKLQPLDRKRIHLQIDSKIGLEFSGTLTRLNGWRKWFLGLL
;
A
#
# COMPACT_ATOMS: atom_id res chain seq x y z
N MET A 1 5.61 24.65 -16.41
CA MET A 1 4.52 24.40 -15.43
C MET A 1 5.15 23.86 -14.17
N ASN A 2 5.08 24.59 -13.05
CA ASN A 2 5.55 24.09 -11.75
C ASN A 2 4.76 22.82 -11.39
N PRO A 3 5.42 21.70 -11.05
CA PRO A 3 4.70 20.59 -10.45
C PRO A 3 4.19 21.08 -9.10
N ILE A 4 2.88 21.28 -8.98
CA ILE A 4 2.25 21.51 -7.69
C ILE A 4 2.43 20.20 -6.91
N PHE A 5 3.41 20.18 -6.02
CA PHE A 5 3.65 19.12 -5.05
C PHE A 5 2.46 19.11 -4.08
N TYR A 6 1.42 18.36 -4.41
CA TYR A 6 0.40 17.98 -3.43
C TYR A 6 1.00 16.89 -2.54
N ASN A 7 1.84 17.28 -1.59
CA ASN A 7 2.41 16.35 -0.61
C ASN A 7 1.73 16.47 0.76
N TYR A 8 0.71 17.32 0.88
CA TYR A 8 -0.05 17.52 2.11
C TYR A 8 -1.53 17.24 1.82
N PHE A 9 -2.08 16.25 2.51
CA PHE A 9 -3.51 15.94 2.50
C PHE A 9 -4.12 16.45 3.81
N LEU A 10 -5.14 17.30 3.69
CA LEU A 10 -5.83 17.87 4.85
C LEU A 10 -6.93 16.94 5.36
N SER A 11 -7.40 16.01 4.52
CA SER A 11 -8.43 15.04 4.89
C SER A 11 -8.26 13.69 4.20
N LEU A 12 -8.91 12.67 4.75
CA LEU A 12 -8.90 11.32 4.18
C LEU A 12 -9.57 11.33 2.80
N GLU A 13 -10.64 12.12 2.65
CA GLU A 13 -11.34 12.30 1.38
C GLU A 13 -10.41 12.84 0.29
N GLU A 14 -9.54 13.80 0.61
CA GLU A 14 -8.52 14.30 -0.33
C GLU A 14 -7.52 13.21 -0.72
N PHE A 15 -7.07 12.40 0.25
CA PHE A 15 -6.16 11.29 0.01
C PHE A 15 -6.79 10.21 -0.89
N LEU A 16 -8.05 9.85 -0.63
CA LEU A 16 -8.80 8.88 -1.45
C LEU A 16 -9.09 9.44 -2.85
N SER A 17 -9.39 10.74 -2.93
CA SER A 17 -9.50 11.47 -4.19
C SER A 17 -8.18 11.54 -4.96
N TYR A 18 -7.02 11.48 -4.29
CA TYR A 18 -5.74 11.29 -4.98
C TYR A 18 -5.62 9.90 -5.60
N LEU A 19 -6.13 8.85 -4.93
CA LEU A 19 -6.05 7.48 -5.45
C LEU A 19 -7.01 7.22 -6.62
N LYS A 20 -8.17 7.89 -6.74
CA LYS A 20 -9.12 7.84 -7.90
C LYS A 20 -9.45 6.45 -8.49
N ASN A 21 -9.45 5.37 -7.70
CA ASN A 21 -9.53 3.99 -8.22
C ASN A 21 -8.44 3.67 -9.26
N ASP A 22 -7.33 4.42 -9.23
CA ASP A 22 -6.15 4.12 -10.01
C ASP A 22 -5.35 3.01 -9.36
N ARG A 23 -4.57 2.35 -10.21
CA ARG A 23 -3.63 1.31 -9.80
C ARG A 23 -2.23 1.88 -9.79
N PHE A 24 -1.45 1.51 -8.80
CA PHE A 24 -0.03 1.82 -8.72
C PHE A 24 0.75 0.51 -8.70
N CYS A 25 1.89 0.46 -9.41
CA CYS A 25 2.77 -0.70 -9.36
C CYS A 25 4.23 -0.28 -9.25
N GLY A 26 5.05 -1.10 -8.62
CA GLY A 26 6.49 -0.87 -8.54
C GLY A 26 7.23 -2.04 -7.91
N SER A 27 8.55 -1.97 -7.94
CA SER A 27 9.43 -2.87 -7.20
C SER A 27 9.94 -2.18 -5.93
N GLY A 28 10.29 -2.97 -4.92
CA GLY A 28 10.79 -2.46 -3.65
C GLY A 28 11.77 -3.41 -2.98
N LEU A 29 12.46 -2.86 -1.98
CA LEU A 29 13.40 -3.56 -1.12
C LEU A 29 12.65 -4.28 0.00
N ILE A 30 13.30 -5.32 0.53
CA ILE A 30 12.85 -6.04 1.72
C ILE A 30 13.97 -6.08 2.75
N SER A 31 13.62 -6.11 4.02
CA SER A 31 14.56 -6.32 5.11
C SER A 31 13.88 -7.11 6.23
N THR A 32 13.72 -8.41 6.00
CA THR A 32 13.18 -9.37 6.97
C THR A 32 14.28 -10.30 7.47
N PRO A 33 14.49 -10.46 8.80
CA PRO A 33 15.51 -11.36 9.35
C PRO A 33 15.21 -12.85 9.12
N ALA A 34 13.96 -13.21 8.78
CA ALA A 34 13.50 -14.60 8.68
C ALA A 34 13.29 -15.03 7.23
N GLN A 35 14.34 -15.52 6.56
CA GLN A 35 14.30 -16.17 5.23
C GLN A 35 13.47 -17.48 5.17
N LYS A 36 12.64 -17.79 6.17
CA LYS A 36 11.93 -19.07 6.27
C LYS A 36 10.59 -19.12 5.56
N GLU A 37 9.94 -18.00 5.23
CA GLU A 37 8.71 -18.07 4.42
C GLU A 37 9.05 -18.01 2.92
N PRO A 38 8.46 -18.90 2.09
CA PRO A 38 8.89 -19.18 0.72
C PRO A 38 8.74 -18.00 -0.25
N TYR A 39 8.12 -16.90 0.17
CA TYR A 39 8.05 -15.67 -0.62
C TYR A 39 9.19 -14.67 -0.30
N PHE A 40 9.96 -14.82 0.79
CA PHE A 40 11.07 -13.93 1.24
C PHE A 40 12.47 -14.33 0.73
N SER A 41 12.58 -15.37 -0.09
CA SER A 41 13.85 -15.76 -0.71
C SER A 41 14.35 -14.74 -1.75
N GLU A 42 13.55 -13.73 -2.11
CA GLU A 42 13.78 -12.87 -3.26
C GLU A 42 13.99 -11.40 -2.87
N THR A 43 15.03 -10.80 -3.43
CA THR A 43 15.39 -9.40 -3.19
C THR A 43 14.59 -8.39 -4.02
N ASP A 44 13.90 -8.83 -5.08
CA ASP A 44 13.13 -7.97 -5.97
C ASP A 44 11.66 -8.41 -5.99
N ARG A 45 10.81 -7.66 -5.28
CA ARG A 45 9.37 -7.93 -5.19
C ARG A 45 8.59 -6.83 -5.86
N LYS A 46 7.50 -7.20 -6.52
CA LYS A 46 6.55 -6.25 -7.10
C LYS A 46 5.38 -6.06 -6.17
N ALA A 47 4.96 -4.81 -5.98
CA ALA A 47 3.73 -4.47 -5.30
C ALA A 47 2.75 -3.82 -6.27
N ASN A 48 1.48 -4.19 -6.16
CA ASN A 48 0.37 -3.46 -6.76
C ASN A 48 -0.51 -2.89 -5.65
N LEU A 49 -0.89 -1.62 -5.79
CA LEU A 49 -1.80 -0.92 -4.89
C LEU A 49 -3.03 -0.48 -5.70
N GLU A 50 -4.21 -0.76 -5.18
CA GLU A 50 -5.48 -0.35 -5.78
C GLU A 50 -6.48 0.04 -4.69
N LEU A 51 -7.16 1.16 -4.90
CA LEU A 51 -8.34 1.51 -4.11
C LEU A 51 -9.58 0.96 -4.84
N LYS A 52 -10.38 0.14 -4.17
CA LYS A 52 -11.70 -0.27 -4.65
C LYS A 52 -12.72 -0.04 -3.54
N GLN A 53 -13.75 0.73 -3.86
CA GLN A 53 -14.76 1.14 -2.86
C GLN A 53 -14.05 1.79 -1.67
N ASP A 54 -14.30 1.31 -0.45
CA ASP A 54 -13.71 1.82 0.79
C ASP A 54 -12.57 0.93 1.31
N ARG A 55 -11.87 0.23 0.41
CA ARG A 55 -10.77 -0.67 0.77
C ARG A 55 -9.54 -0.46 -0.10
N LEU A 56 -8.38 -0.38 0.56
CA LEU A 56 -7.08 -0.45 -0.09
C LEU A 56 -6.66 -1.90 -0.21
N PHE A 57 -6.41 -2.32 -1.45
CA PHE A 57 -5.87 -3.64 -1.76
C PHE A 57 -4.41 -3.50 -2.14
N ILE A 58 -3.56 -4.27 -1.47
CA ILE A 58 -2.13 -4.34 -1.77
C ILE A 58 -1.78 -5.78 -2.07
N LEU A 59 -1.18 -6.01 -3.23
CA LEU A 59 -0.74 -7.33 -3.66
C LEU A 59 0.77 -7.32 -3.83
N LEU A 60 1.47 -8.02 -2.94
CA LEU A 60 2.88 -8.32 -3.07
C LEU A 60 3.04 -9.60 -3.91
N LYS A 61 3.73 -9.52 -5.03
CA LYS A 61 4.07 -10.65 -5.90
C LYS A 61 5.58 -10.92 -5.82
N GLY A 62 5.93 -12.12 -5.41
CA GLY A 62 7.22 -12.75 -5.73
C GLY A 62 7.12 -13.56 -7.03
N LYS A 63 8.14 -14.35 -7.36
CA LYS A 63 8.15 -15.18 -8.57
C LYS A 63 7.14 -16.33 -8.54
N GLU A 64 7.02 -17.00 -7.38
CA GLU A 64 6.18 -18.20 -7.22
C GLU A 64 4.98 -17.98 -6.30
N ASN A 65 5.07 -17.01 -5.40
CA ASN A 65 4.08 -16.77 -4.35
C ASN A 65 3.60 -15.32 -4.35
N SER A 66 2.40 -15.10 -3.82
CA SER A 66 1.84 -13.76 -3.62
C SER A 66 1.17 -13.64 -2.27
N LYS A 67 1.21 -12.43 -1.69
CA LYS A 67 0.53 -12.08 -0.44
C LYS A 67 -0.32 -10.83 -0.67
N SER A 68 -1.54 -10.84 -0.16
CA SER A 68 -2.48 -9.74 -0.31
C SER A 68 -2.84 -9.15 1.04
N PHE A 69 -2.91 -7.83 1.10
CA PHE A 69 -3.41 -7.07 2.25
C PHE A 69 -4.68 -6.33 1.83
N SER A 70 -5.69 -6.37 2.68
CA SER A 70 -6.97 -5.69 2.47
C SER A 70 -7.24 -4.78 3.67
N ILE A 71 -7.11 -3.47 3.47
CA ILE A 71 -7.25 -2.48 4.52
C ILE A 71 -8.62 -1.81 4.38
N SER A 72 -9.43 -1.85 5.44
CA SER A 72 -10.69 -1.10 5.51
C SER A 72 -10.40 0.38 5.83
N LEU A 73 -10.98 1.28 5.04
CA LEU A 73 -10.91 2.72 5.27
C LEU A 73 -12.09 3.26 6.10
N ASN A 74 -13.18 2.49 6.17
CA ASN A 74 -14.30 2.77 7.07
C ASN A 74 -14.01 2.14 8.44
N LEU A 75 -13.49 2.95 9.37
CA LEU A 75 -13.37 2.57 10.79
C LEU A 75 -14.65 2.83 11.60
N THR A 76 -15.77 3.16 10.94
CA THR A 76 -17.07 3.43 11.60
C THR A 76 -17.71 2.21 12.25
N GLY A 77 -17.06 1.04 12.22
CA GLY A 77 -17.44 -0.12 13.02
C GLY A 77 -16.56 -0.26 14.25
N THR A 78 -16.90 0.42 15.35
CA THR A 78 -16.44 0.07 16.70
C THR A 78 -17.00 -1.30 17.10
N ASN A 79 -16.49 -2.37 16.49
CA ASN A 79 -16.40 -3.64 17.16
C ASN A 79 -15.09 -3.60 17.94
N SER A 80 -15.20 -3.52 19.26
CA SER A 80 -14.12 -3.49 20.27
C SER A 80 -13.11 -4.67 20.20
N LYS A 81 -13.20 -5.52 19.17
CA LYS A 81 -12.27 -6.61 18.87
C LYS A 81 -11.26 -6.30 17.76
N GLU A 82 -11.59 -5.45 16.77
CA GLU A 82 -10.63 -5.09 15.72
C GLU A 82 -9.63 -4.07 16.27
N LYS A 83 -8.43 -4.55 16.66
CA LYS A 83 -7.29 -3.72 17.08
C LYS A 83 -6.62 -3.04 15.88
N SER A 84 -7.41 -2.50 14.95
CA SER A 84 -6.88 -1.79 13.79
C SER A 84 -6.95 -0.29 13.97
N LYS A 85 -5.95 0.44 13.48
CA LYS A 85 -5.82 1.89 13.61
C LYS A 85 -5.52 2.47 12.24
N LEU A 86 -6.24 3.52 11.86
CA LEU A 86 -5.99 4.29 10.65
C LEU A 86 -5.69 5.73 11.07
N GLU A 87 -4.54 6.23 10.66
CA GLU A 87 -4.08 7.58 10.92
C GLU A 87 -3.77 8.26 9.60
N LEU A 88 -4.36 9.43 9.38
CA LEU A 88 -3.94 10.32 8.33
C LEU A 88 -3.10 11.43 8.94
N LEU A 89 -1.86 11.53 8.48
CA LEU A 89 -1.00 12.67 8.71
C LEU A 89 -0.84 13.43 7.38
N PRO A 90 -0.43 14.71 7.41
CA PRO A 90 -0.34 15.51 6.20
C PRO A 90 0.45 14.81 5.08
N ASP A 91 1.53 14.11 5.44
CA ASP A 91 2.48 13.55 4.48
C ASP A 91 2.23 12.07 4.17
N TYR A 92 1.42 11.37 4.97
CA TYR A 92 1.20 9.95 4.79
C TYR A 92 -0.08 9.43 5.45
N LEU A 93 -0.63 8.37 4.86
CA LEU A 93 -1.62 7.51 5.49
C LEU A 93 -0.92 6.33 6.15
N HIS A 94 -1.24 6.05 7.41
CA HIS A 94 -0.72 4.92 8.17
C HIS A 94 -1.85 4.04 8.67
N TYR A 95 -1.72 2.74 8.45
CA TYR A 95 -2.64 1.74 8.94
C TYR A 95 -1.88 0.72 9.76
N GLU A 96 -2.41 0.34 10.91
CA GLU A 96 -1.91 -0.73 11.76
C GLU A 96 -3.01 -1.77 11.96
N ASN A 97 -2.69 -3.05 11.76
CA ASN A 97 -3.57 -4.17 12.07
C ASN A 97 -3.01 -4.95 13.25
N GLY A 98 -3.63 -4.84 14.43
CA GLY A 98 -3.16 -5.50 15.65
C GLY A 98 -3.44 -7.01 15.72
N GLU A 99 -4.33 -7.56 14.89
CA GLU A 99 -4.61 -9.01 14.85
C GLU A 99 -3.52 -9.74 14.06
N GLU A 100 -3.30 -9.33 12.82
CA GLU A 100 -2.28 -9.87 11.94
C GLU A 100 -0.87 -9.31 12.27
N LYS A 101 -0.81 -8.22 13.05
CA LYS A 101 0.40 -7.46 13.44
C LYS A 101 1.25 -7.07 12.23
N PHE A 102 0.63 -6.35 11.31
CA PHE A 102 1.32 -5.64 10.24
C PHE A 102 0.92 -4.16 10.25
N SER A 103 1.75 -3.33 9.67
CA SER A 103 1.42 -1.94 9.38
C SER A 103 1.72 -1.61 7.93
N VAL A 104 1.00 -0.62 7.41
CA VAL A 104 1.15 -0.11 6.06
C VAL A 104 1.26 1.40 6.13
N LYS A 105 2.29 1.95 5.49
CA LYS A 105 2.46 3.38 5.31
C LYS A 105 2.45 3.72 3.83
N LEU A 106 1.60 4.68 3.47
CA LEU A 106 1.46 5.20 2.12
C LEU A 106 1.82 6.69 2.13
N GLN A 107 2.93 7.03 1.48
CA GLN A 107 3.44 8.40 1.39
C GLN A 107 3.44 8.87 -0.06
N PRO A 108 2.50 9.74 -0.47
CA PRO A 108 2.50 10.32 -1.80
C PRO A 108 3.76 11.17 -2.01
N LEU A 109 4.44 10.94 -3.13
CA LEU A 109 5.67 11.65 -3.49
C LEU A 109 5.40 12.76 -4.50
N ASP A 110 4.46 12.49 -5.41
CA ASP A 110 3.88 13.43 -6.36
C ASP A 110 2.58 12.84 -6.94
N ARG A 111 1.99 13.51 -7.95
CA ARG A 111 0.74 13.07 -8.61
C ARG A 111 0.78 11.65 -9.19
N LYS A 112 1.96 11.14 -9.53
CA LYS A 112 2.18 9.87 -10.24
C LYS A 112 2.89 8.82 -9.38
N ARG A 113 3.42 9.17 -8.22
CA ARG A 113 4.25 8.26 -7.41
C ARG A 113 3.83 8.26 -5.95
N ILE A 114 3.82 7.07 -5.37
CA ILE A 114 3.56 6.85 -3.95
C ILE A 114 4.61 5.89 -3.41
N HIS A 115 5.20 6.21 -2.27
CA HIS A 115 5.99 5.26 -1.52
C HIS A 115 5.07 4.38 -0.68
N LEU A 116 5.28 3.07 -0.79
CA LEU A 116 4.60 2.04 -0.01
C LEU A 116 5.64 1.39 0.90
N GLN A 117 5.31 1.32 2.18
CA GLN A 117 6.03 0.54 3.18
C GLN A 117 5.07 -0.42 3.87
N ILE A 118 5.50 -1.67 4.05
CA ILE A 118 4.78 -2.71 4.78
C ILE A 118 5.72 -3.30 5.81
N ASP A 119 5.37 -3.16 7.08
CA ASP A 119 6.08 -3.77 8.20
C ASP A 119 5.22 -4.86 8.82
N SER A 120 5.85 -5.87 9.39
CA SER A 120 5.20 -7.00 10.05
C SER A 120 5.99 -7.47 11.26
N LYS A 121 5.49 -8.49 11.96
CA LYS A 121 6.24 -9.18 13.04
C LYS A 121 7.64 -9.64 12.61
N ILE A 122 7.83 -9.95 11.33
CA ILE A 122 9.09 -10.47 10.78
C ILE A 122 9.94 -9.37 10.14
N GLY A 123 9.61 -8.10 10.35
CA GLY A 123 10.36 -6.95 9.85
C GLY A 123 9.73 -6.31 8.61
N LEU A 124 10.58 -5.67 7.80
CA LEU A 124 10.18 -4.89 6.63
C LEU A 124 9.84 -5.81 5.46
N GLU A 125 8.56 -6.04 5.21
CA GLU A 125 8.10 -6.92 4.12
C GLU A 125 8.19 -6.27 2.74
N PHE A 126 8.10 -4.94 2.68
CA PHE A 126 8.25 -4.17 1.44
C PHE A 126 8.54 -2.70 1.75
N SER A 127 9.45 -2.09 1.00
CA SER A 127 9.61 -0.64 0.91
C SER A 127 9.98 -0.25 -0.51
N GLY A 128 9.13 0.52 -1.18
CA GLY A 128 9.35 0.84 -2.59
C GLY A 128 8.47 1.95 -3.12
N THR A 129 8.90 2.56 -4.22
CA THR A 129 8.10 3.56 -4.92
C THR A 129 7.22 2.88 -5.97
N LEU A 130 5.91 3.07 -5.85
CA LEU A 130 4.93 2.64 -6.83
C LEU A 130 4.60 3.80 -7.77
N THR A 131 4.47 3.49 -9.05
CA THR A 131 4.10 4.45 -10.10
C THR A 131 2.65 4.21 -10.52
N ARG A 132 1.88 5.29 -10.64
CA ARG A 132 0.50 5.30 -11.13
C ARG A 132 0.47 4.75 -12.56
N LEU A 133 -0.40 3.76 -12.79
CA LEU A 133 -0.64 3.18 -14.09
C LEU A 133 -1.53 4.09 -14.93
N ASN A 134 -1.11 4.32 -16.19
CA ASN A 134 -1.85 5.12 -17.16
C ASN A 134 -2.34 4.26 -18.34
N GLY A 135 -3.50 4.64 -18.90
CA GLY A 135 -4.06 4.05 -20.12
C GLY A 135 -4.31 2.54 -20.04
N TRP A 136 -4.03 1.84 -21.14
CA TRP A 136 -4.16 0.39 -21.31
C TRP A 136 -3.51 -0.47 -20.21
N ARG A 137 -2.43 -0.01 -19.54
CA ARG A 137 -1.77 -0.79 -18.47
C ARG A 137 -2.68 -1.03 -17.26
N LYS A 138 -3.73 -0.21 -17.08
CA LYS A 138 -4.75 -0.45 -16.05
C LYS A 138 -5.52 -1.75 -16.28
N TRP A 139 -5.70 -2.16 -17.52
CA TRP A 139 -6.56 -3.28 -17.91
C TRP A 139 -5.82 -4.63 -17.88
N PHE A 140 -4.56 -4.66 -18.31
CA PHE A 140 -3.78 -5.91 -18.39
C PHE A 140 -3.28 -6.44 -17.03
N LEU A 141 -3.08 -5.57 -16.04
CA LEU A 141 -2.66 -5.99 -14.70
C LEU A 141 -3.82 -6.46 -13.80
N GLY A 142 -5.06 -6.44 -14.29
CA GLY A 142 -6.26 -6.90 -13.57
C GLY A 142 -6.68 -8.35 -13.82
N LEU A 143 -5.91 -9.11 -14.60
CA LEU A 143 -6.22 -10.47 -15.05
C LEU A 143 -5.31 -11.54 -14.44
N LEU A 144 -4.56 -11.23 -13.38
CA LEU A 144 -3.64 -12.15 -12.69
C LEU A 144 -3.74 -12.07 -11.18
#